data_AF-V6K9T9-F1
#
_entry.id   AF-V6K9T9-F1
#
_cell.length_a   1.000
_cell.length_b   1.000
_cell.length_c   1.000
_cell.angle_alpha   90.00
_cell.angle_beta   90.00
_cell.angle_gamma   90.00
#
_symmetry.space_group_name_H-M   'P 1'
#
loop_
_entity.id
_entity.type
_entity.pdbx_description
1 polymer ?
#
loop_
_entity_poly.entity_id
_entity_poly.type
_entity_poly.pdbx_seq_one_letter_code
_entity_poly.pdbx_strand_id
1 'polypeptide(L)'
;MSGGLRLLPWSTPEGKPCYLSTGSDHSRLSLLADDVEATQLDSGEQVLAGAKAVLADHAAGEDAVRFALTRASESLTEVLRIAYSRGARIHPHDC
;
A
#
# COMPACT_ATOMS: atom_id res chain seq x y z
N MET A 1 22.03 6.76 -16.22
CA MET A 1 20.77 6.21 -16.76
C MET A 1 20.39 5.00 -15.91
N SER A 2 19.85 5.23 -14.71
CA SER A 2 19.32 4.13 -13.88
C SER A 2 17.84 3.96 -14.24
N GLY A 3 17.56 3.25 -15.32
CA GLY A 3 16.19 2.84 -15.62
C GLY A 3 15.76 1.74 -14.65
N GLY A 4 15.38 2.14 -13.43
CA GLY A 4 14.81 1.23 -12.45
C GLY A 4 13.43 0.74 -12.87
N LEU A 5 13.05 -0.44 -12.41
CA LEU A 5 11.67 -0.90 -12.47
C LEU A 5 10.94 -0.41 -11.22
N ARG A 6 9.91 0.42 -11.36
CA ARG A 6 9.02 0.83 -10.28
C ARG A 6 7.95 -0.24 -10.07
N LEU A 7 7.84 -0.77 -8.86
CA LEU A 7 6.71 -1.62 -8.47
C LEU A 7 5.44 -0.77 -8.35
N LEU A 8 4.37 -1.16 -9.03
CA LEU A 8 3.08 -0.47 -8.97
C LEU A 8 2.27 -0.90 -7.73
N PRO A 9 1.41 -0.01 -7.19
CA PRO A 9 0.60 -0.31 -6.02
C PRO A 9 -0.57 -1.26 -6.30
N TRP A 10 -0.81 -1.62 -7.57
CA TRP A 10 -1.79 -2.62 -7.99
C TRP A 10 -1.12 -3.85 -8.61
N SER A 11 -1.80 -4.99 -8.48
CA SER A 11 -1.42 -6.25 -9.13
C SER A 11 -2.13 -6.45 -10.48
N THR A 12 -1.70 -7.43 -11.26
CA THR A 12 -2.50 -7.93 -12.38
C THR A 12 -3.78 -8.60 -11.86
N PRO A 13 -4.78 -8.85 -12.72
CA PRO A 13 -5.97 -9.62 -12.33
C PRO A 13 -5.64 -11.00 -11.73
N GLU A 14 -4.51 -11.60 -12.12
CA GLU A 14 -4.00 -12.87 -11.61
C GLU A 14 -3.19 -12.72 -10.31
N GLY A 15 -3.15 -11.53 -9.72
CA GLY A 15 -2.47 -11.24 -8.46
C GLY A 15 -0.94 -11.08 -8.58
N LYS A 16 -0.40 -10.96 -9.79
CA LYS A 16 1.06 -10.83 -9.99
C LYS A 16 1.52 -9.38 -9.82
N PRO A 17 2.73 -9.14 -9.26
CA PRO A 17 3.29 -7.80 -9.17
C PRO A 17 3.47 -7.15 -10.55
N CYS A 18 3.08 -5.88 -10.67
CA CYS A 18 3.24 -5.08 -11.89
C CYS A 18 4.42 -4.11 -11.77
N TYR A 19 5.23 -4.00 -12.82
CA TYR A 19 6.37 -3.10 -12.86
C TYR A 19 6.28 -2.10 -14.01
N LEU A 20 6.67 -0.86 -13.74
CA LEU A 20 6.79 0.23 -14.70
C LEU A 20 8.28 0.53 -14.96
N SER A 21 8.71 0.55 -16.22
CA SER A 21 10.06 1.02 -16.59
C SER A 21 10.12 2.53 -16.45
N THR A 22 10.91 3.05 -15.51
CA THR A 22 11.01 4.49 -15.26
C THR A 22 12.01 5.13 -16.20
N GLY A 23 11.54 5.52 -17.39
CA GLY A 23 12.29 6.43 -18.28
C GLY A 23 12.30 7.88 -17.77
N SER A 24 11.28 8.25 -16.98
CA SER A 24 11.17 9.52 -16.23
C SER A 24 10.19 9.36 -15.06
N ASP A 25 10.51 9.95 -13.91
CA ASP A 25 9.70 9.85 -12.67
C ASP A 25 8.36 10.60 -12.76
N HIS A 26 8.17 11.41 -13.82
CA HIS A 26 6.96 12.20 -14.08
C HIS A 26 6.08 11.64 -15.20
N SER A 27 6.23 10.37 -15.56
CA SER A 27 5.29 9.74 -16.50
C SER A 27 3.86 9.71 -15.92
N ARG A 28 2.84 9.74 -16.79
CA ARG A 28 1.43 9.67 -16.36
C ARG A 28 1.11 8.46 -15.48
N LEU A 29 1.79 7.33 -15.74
CA LEU A 29 1.65 6.11 -14.93
C LEU A 29 2.33 6.22 -13.56
N SER A 30 3.43 7.00 -13.47
CA SER A 30 4.08 7.29 -12.19
C SER A 30 3.17 8.13 -11.30
N LEU A 31 2.56 9.19 -11.86
CA LEU A 31 1.60 10.03 -11.13
C LEU A 31 0.35 9.24 -10.69
N LEU A 32 -0.20 8.40 -11.58
CA LEU A 32 -1.30 7.51 -11.20
C LEU A 32 -0.90 6.54 -10.08
N ALA A 33 0.32 6.03 -10.10
CA ALA A 33 0.84 5.20 -9.03
C ALA A 33 0.92 5.98 -7.70
N ASP A 34 1.35 7.24 -7.74
CA ASP A 34 1.38 8.09 -6.53
C ASP A 34 -0.03 8.35 -5.97
N ASP A 35 -1.02 8.61 -6.83
CA ASP A 35 -2.42 8.83 -6.43
C ASP A 35 -3.05 7.57 -5.81
N VAL A 36 -2.76 6.39 -6.38
CA VAL A 36 -3.24 5.12 -5.83
C VAL A 36 -2.55 4.80 -4.51
N GLU A 37 -1.23 5.02 -4.40
CA GLU A 37 -0.51 4.88 -3.13
C GLU A 37 -1.16 5.76 -2.05
N ALA A 38 -1.48 7.03 -2.36
CA ALA A 38 -2.14 7.94 -1.41
C ALA A 38 -3.53 7.43 -1.00
N THR A 39 -4.35 7.02 -1.96
CA THR A 39 -5.71 6.49 -1.70
C THR A 39 -5.67 5.22 -0.82
N GLN A 40 -4.71 4.33 -1.06
CA GLN A 40 -4.52 3.11 -0.26
C GLN A 40 -4.09 3.44 1.17
N LEU A 41 -3.22 4.44 1.36
CA LEU A 41 -2.81 4.90 2.70
C LEU A 41 -4.00 5.51 3.46
N ASP A 42 -4.80 6.37 2.83
CA ASP A 42 -6.01 6.94 3.44
C ASP A 42 -7.02 5.86 3.84
N SER A 43 -7.20 4.85 2.98
CA SER A 43 -8.04 3.69 3.31
C SER A 43 -7.48 2.91 4.49
N GLY A 44 -6.15 2.76 4.57
CA GLY A 44 -5.48 2.10 5.69
C GLY A 44 -5.64 2.84 7.01
N GLU A 45 -5.63 4.17 7.01
CA GLU A 45 -5.93 4.97 8.21
C GLU A 45 -7.35 4.70 8.74
N GLN A 46 -8.33 4.64 7.83
CA GLN A 46 -9.72 4.33 8.19
C GLN A 46 -9.86 2.90 8.74
N VAL A 47 -9.21 1.92 8.12
CA VAL A 47 -9.20 0.53 8.60
C VAL A 47 -8.54 0.45 9.98
N LEU A 48 -7.42 1.13 10.19
CA LEU A 48 -6.74 1.16 11.48
C LEU A 48 -7.61 1.79 12.57
N ALA A 49 -8.30 2.89 12.27
CA ALA A 49 -9.23 3.53 13.19
C ALA A 49 -10.39 2.58 13.56
N GLY A 50 -10.99 1.91 12.57
CA GLY A 50 -12.05 0.92 12.79
C GLY A 50 -11.58 -0.26 13.63
N ALA A 51 -10.40 -0.82 13.34
CA ALA A 51 -9.84 -1.92 14.12
C ALA A 51 -9.56 -1.52 15.57
N LYS A 52 -9.03 -0.32 15.81
CA LYS A 52 -8.84 0.22 17.17
C LYS A 52 -10.16 0.40 17.91
N ALA A 53 -11.22 0.85 17.23
CA ALA A 53 -12.55 0.98 17.82
C ALA A 53 -13.12 -0.37 18.24
N VAL A 54 -13.01 -1.41 17.40
CA VAL A 54 -13.42 -2.78 17.74
C VAL A 54 -12.63 -3.33 18.93
N LEU A 55 -11.32 -3.10 18.98
CA LEU A 55 -10.48 -3.55 20.09
C LEU A 55 -10.77 -2.82 21.42
N ALA A 56 -11.27 -1.58 21.35
CA ALA A 56 -11.65 -0.80 22.54
C ALA A 56 -13.02 -1.21 23.10
N ASP A 57 -13.88 -1.84 22.28
CA ASP A 57 -15.18 -2.34 22.71
C ASP A 57 -15.05 -3.76 23.29
N HIS A 58 -15.08 -3.87 24.62
CA HIS A 58 -15.04 -5.16 25.31
C HIS A 58 -16.27 -6.04 25.07
N ALA A 59 -17.36 -5.49 24.53
CA ALA A 59 -18.54 -6.26 24.12
C ALA A 59 -18.46 -6.74 22.66
N ALA A 60 -17.41 -6.38 21.91
CA ALA A 60 -17.24 -6.83 20.54
C ALA A 60 -17.13 -8.36 20.47
N GLY A 61 -18.01 -8.97 19.66
CA GLY A 61 -18.02 -10.40 19.44
C GLY A 61 -16.89 -10.89 18.53
N GLU A 62 -16.68 -12.20 18.49
CA GLU A 62 -15.65 -12.86 17.68
C GLU A 62 -15.70 -12.45 16.20
N ASP A 63 -16.90 -12.36 15.61
CA ASP A 63 -17.08 -12.00 14.21
C ASP A 63 -16.61 -10.57 13.90
N ALA A 64 -16.87 -9.62 14.80
CA ALA A 64 -16.42 -8.24 14.65
C ALA A 64 -14.89 -8.14 14.73
N VAL A 65 -14.29 -8.86 15.67
CA VAL A 65 -12.82 -8.93 15.83
C VAL A 65 -12.17 -9.59 14.61
N ARG A 66 -12.74 -10.70 14.14
CA ARG A 66 -12.25 -11.43 12.95
C ARG A 66 -12.35 -10.56 11.70
N PHE A 67 -13.47 -9.87 11.51
CA PHE A 67 -13.65 -8.92 10.41
C PHE A 67 -12.61 -7.80 10.46
N ALA A 68 -12.43 -7.16 11.62
CA ALA A 68 -11.46 -6.09 11.81
C ALA A 68 -10.03 -6.56 11.51
N LEU A 69 -9.64 -7.74 12.00
CA LEU A 69 -8.31 -8.32 11.76
C LEU A 69 -8.08 -8.66 10.29
N THR A 70 -9.10 -9.20 9.60
CA THR A 70 -9.03 -9.47 8.15
C THR A 70 -8.77 -8.17 7.39
N ARG A 71 -9.56 -7.12 7.63
CA ARG A 71 -9.39 -5.82 6.98
C ARG A 71 -8.04 -5.19 7.29
N ALA A 72 -7.60 -5.27 8.54
CA ALA A 72 -6.28 -4.77 8.95
C ALA A 72 -5.14 -5.51 8.24
N SER A 73 -5.25 -6.83 8.06
CA SER A 73 -4.24 -7.64 7.36
C SER A 73 -4.17 -7.33 5.86
N GLU A 74 -5.32 -7.13 5.22
CA GLU A 74 -5.41 -6.68 3.83
C GLU A 74 -4.74 -5.30 3.66
N SER A 75 -5.09 -4.34 4.51
CA SER A 75 -4.50 -3.00 4.46
C SER A 75 -3.00 -3.02 4.74
N LEU A 76 -2.53 -3.83 5.69
CA LEU A 76 -1.10 -3.96 6.00
C LEU A 76 -0.31 -4.50 4.79
N THR A 77 -0.89 -5.43 4.03
CA THR A 77 -0.27 -5.95 2.80
C THR A 77 -0.05 -4.84 1.78
N GLU A 78 -1.04 -3.97 1.58
CA GLU A 78 -0.92 -2.82 0.69
C GLU A 78 0.13 -1.82 1.19
N VAL A 79 0.12 -1.48 2.49
CA VAL A 79 1.10 -0.55 3.09
C VAL A 79 2.54 -1.08 2.93
N LEU A 80 2.76 -2.38 3.16
CA LEU A 80 4.09 -2.99 2.97
C LEU A 80 4.55 -2.92 1.51
N ARG A 81 3.64 -3.14 0.55
CA ARG A 81 3.94 -2.99 -0.89
C ARG A 81 4.37 -1.56 -1.22
N ILE A 82 3.63 -0.57 -0.72
CA ILE A 82 3.94 0.86 -0.91
C ILE A 82 5.30 1.20 -0.31
N ALA A 83 5.56 0.76 0.93
CA ALA A 83 6.81 1.01 1.63
C ALA A 83 8.01 0.42 0.87
N TYR A 84 7.90 -0.82 0.38
CA TYR A 84 8.93 -1.45 -0.44
C TYR A 84 9.15 -0.69 -1.76
N SER A 85 8.05 -0.33 -2.44
CA SER A 85 8.10 0.41 -3.70
C SER A 85 8.78 1.78 -3.54
N ARG A 86 8.44 2.52 -2.47
CA ARG A 86 9.06 3.82 -2.14
C ARG A 86 10.52 3.66 -1.77
N GLY A 87 10.86 2.68 -0.92
CA GLY A 87 12.25 2.40 -0.53
C GLY A 87 13.16 2.08 -1.71
N ALA A 88 12.66 1.32 -2.69
CA ALA A 88 13.41 1.00 -3.91
C ALA A 88 13.71 2.23 -4.81
N ARG A 89 12.96 3.34 -4.64
CA ARG A 89 13.18 4.60 -5.37
C ARG A 89 14.19 5.53 -4.68
N ILE A 90 14.54 5.28 -3.41
CA ILE A 90 15.55 6.06 -2.69
C ILE A 90 16.93 5.50 -3.07
N HIS A 91 17.67 6.21 -3.91
CA HIS A 91 19.03 5.80 -4.29
C HIS A 91 20.02 5.98 -3.11
N PRO A 92 21.01 5.08 -2.92
CA PRO A 92 22.02 5.22 -1.84
C PRO A 92 23.02 6.38 -1.99
N HIS A 93 22.82 7.31 -2.93
CA HIS A 93 23.81 8.33 -3.30
C HIS A 93 23.47 9.76 -2.86
N ASP A 94 22.42 9.95 -2.06
CA ASP A 94 22.15 11.23 -1.40
C ASP A 94 22.80 11.24 -0.01
N CYS A 95 24.15 11.25 0.01
CA CYS A 95 25.02 11.55 1.16
C CYS A 95 26.18 12.43 0.69
#